data_AF-A0A6P0MQY3-F1
#
_entry.id   AF-A0A6P0MQY3-F1
#
_cell.length_a   1.000
_cell.length_b   1.000
_cell.length_c   1.000
_cell.angle_alpha   90.00
_cell.angle_beta   90.00
_cell.angle_gamma   90.00
#
_symmetry.space_group_name_H-M   'P 1'
#
loop_
_entity.id
_entity.type
_entity.pdbx_description
1 polymer ?
#
loop_
_entity_poly.entity_id
_entity_poly.type
_entity_poly.pdbx_seq_one_letter_code
_entity_poly.pdbx_strand_id
1 'polypeptide(L)'
;MTNDEQLTLLGDLKVIGEYDDPELIVSKLQHMNDPDFSGTPAVKEKGVEDILNIFNSVQNQPWVHTTHQFGYIAPRQPGSTKPQLIQHPSAIIADPTLKNNRLNIRLDRLRIHKYPGGGIHDVLVTFAARNQVANSEESVSFSQTYRVREGQSSGVAGYPVFIGLNVGLQGIAFECSTVNVKNEADRAVLSALESSPFQTGLELLTIAQPAIAPFTTLTLGLVKVLAQRHENVPVQKFYLGLDFEDAAMGIRLAEGNYIAVQVPSDTTIDWKKWIYKPDLGTIVHKADSSPLEYNYLVFRVSCYRE
;
A
#
# COMPACT_ATOMS: atom_id res chain seq x y z
N MET A 1 17.78 15.71 25.93
CA MET A 1 17.56 14.67 24.92
C MET A 1 16.07 14.42 24.90
N THR A 2 15.37 15.20 24.08
CA THR A 2 13.93 15.14 23.90
C THR A 2 13.58 13.86 23.15
N ASN A 3 12.56 13.14 23.63
CA ASN A 3 11.93 12.03 22.92
C ASN A 3 11.48 12.53 21.54
N ASP A 4 12.28 12.30 20.51
CA ASP A 4 11.73 12.18 19.16
C ASP A 4 10.94 10.88 19.18
N GLU A 5 9.63 11.00 19.44
CA GLU A 5 8.69 9.97 19.00
C GLU A 5 9.07 9.64 17.56
N GLN A 6 9.38 8.38 17.28
CA GLN A 6 9.53 7.88 15.92
C GLN A 6 8.16 7.98 15.25
N LEU A 7 7.80 9.20 14.84
CA LEU A 7 6.58 9.50 14.12
C LEU A 7 6.64 8.72 12.82
N THR A 8 5.75 7.74 12.71
CA THR A 8 5.41 7.10 11.45
C THR A 8 5.11 8.17 10.41
N LEU A 9 5.73 8.09 9.24
CA LEU A 9 5.64 9.11 8.19
C LEU A 9 4.19 9.35 7.73
N LEU A 10 3.37 8.31 7.78
CA LEU A 10 1.94 8.30 7.45
C LEU A 10 1.02 8.21 8.68
N GLY A 11 1.52 8.45 9.89
CA GLY A 11 0.77 8.25 11.15
C GLY A 11 -0.55 8.99 11.25
N ASP A 12 -0.59 10.22 10.74
CA ASP A 12 -1.77 11.09 10.81
C ASP A 12 -2.87 10.70 9.81
N LEU A 13 -2.58 9.79 8.87
CA LEU A 13 -3.53 9.36 7.85
C LEU A 13 -4.46 8.29 8.44
N LYS A 14 -5.75 8.63 8.56
CA LYS A 14 -6.77 7.69 9.03
C LYS A 14 -7.51 7.01 7.89
N VAL A 15 -7.47 5.68 7.84
CA VAL A 15 -8.33 4.88 6.93
C VAL A 15 -9.76 4.79 7.46
N ILE A 16 -10.75 4.43 6.63
CA ILE A 16 -12.16 4.43 7.07
C ILE A 16 -12.37 3.60 8.35
N GLY A 17 -11.73 2.42 8.46
CA GLY A 17 -11.85 1.57 9.64
C GLY A 17 -11.27 2.13 10.94
N GLU A 18 -10.55 3.25 10.88
CA GLU A 18 -9.94 3.90 12.06
C GLU A 18 -10.77 5.09 12.58
N TYR A 19 -11.94 5.37 11.97
CA TYR A 19 -12.86 6.38 12.48
C TYR A 19 -13.85 5.73 13.45
N ASP A 20 -13.98 6.31 14.64
CA ASP A 20 -14.95 5.87 15.65
C ASP A 20 -16.33 6.51 15.47
N ASP A 21 -16.42 7.60 14.69
CA ASP A 21 -17.64 8.37 14.46
C ASP A 21 -18.38 7.87 13.21
N PRO A 22 -19.55 7.20 13.38
CA PRO A 22 -20.35 6.73 12.26
C PRO A 22 -20.86 7.86 11.36
N GLU A 23 -21.14 9.04 11.89
CA GLU A 23 -21.63 10.18 11.09
C GLU A 23 -20.56 10.65 10.11
N LEU A 24 -19.30 10.71 10.57
CA LEU A 24 -18.17 11.08 9.73
C LEU A 24 -17.90 10.04 8.63
N ILE A 25 -18.01 8.74 8.96
CA ILE A 25 -17.89 7.65 7.98
C ILE A 25 -18.99 7.78 6.92
N VAL A 26 -20.25 7.90 7.33
CA VAL A 26 -21.39 8.04 6.42
C VAL A 26 -21.23 9.30 5.56
N SER A 27 -20.83 10.42 6.15
CA SER A 27 -20.57 11.66 5.43
C SER A 27 -19.52 11.46 4.34
N LYS A 28 -18.36 10.86 4.64
CA LYS A 28 -17.34 10.55 3.64
C LYS A 28 -17.88 9.65 2.52
N LEU A 29 -18.61 8.60 2.84
CA LEU A 29 -19.18 7.68 1.84
C LEU A 29 -20.24 8.34 0.96
N GLN A 30 -21.03 9.26 1.51
CA GLN A 30 -21.99 10.05 0.73
C GLN A 30 -21.28 10.95 -0.29
N HIS A 31 -20.18 11.62 0.09
CA HIS A 31 -19.37 12.41 -0.86
C HIS A 31 -18.73 11.52 -1.94
N MET A 32 -18.46 10.25 -1.62
CA MET A 32 -17.99 9.26 -2.59
C MET A 32 -19.07 8.80 -3.57
N ASN A 33 -20.33 9.20 -3.43
CA ASN A 33 -21.47 8.69 -4.23
C ASN A 33 -21.45 7.16 -4.34
N ASP A 34 -21.08 6.49 -3.24
CA ASP A 34 -20.95 5.04 -3.25
C ASP A 34 -22.30 4.39 -3.57
N PRO A 35 -22.38 3.50 -4.57
CA PRO A 35 -23.64 2.91 -5.02
C PRO A 35 -24.34 2.12 -3.91
N ASP A 36 -23.59 1.48 -3.01
CA ASP A 36 -24.13 0.76 -1.85
C ASP A 36 -24.82 1.70 -0.85
N PHE A 37 -24.59 3.01 -0.98
CA PHE A 37 -25.11 4.07 -0.10
C PHE A 37 -25.85 5.17 -0.87
N SER A 38 -26.02 5.02 -2.18
CA SER A 38 -26.70 5.96 -3.07
C SER A 38 -28.22 5.83 -2.92
N GLY A 39 -28.90 6.92 -2.57
CA GLY A 39 -30.35 6.93 -2.28
C GLY A 39 -30.69 7.08 -0.79
N THR A 40 -29.69 7.16 0.09
CA THR A 40 -29.92 7.48 1.50
C THR A 40 -29.98 9.01 1.70
N PRO A 41 -31.06 9.57 2.31
CA PRO A 41 -31.16 11.01 2.55
C PRO A 41 -29.98 11.54 3.39
N ALA A 42 -29.71 12.84 3.27
CA ALA A 42 -28.61 13.51 3.97
C ALA A 42 -28.65 13.20 5.48
N VAL A 43 -27.48 13.07 6.12
CA VAL A 43 -27.35 12.75 7.57
C VAL A 43 -28.25 13.63 8.45
N LYS A 44 -28.52 14.87 8.02
CA LYS A 44 -29.39 15.84 8.70
C LYS A 44 -30.86 15.40 8.88
N GLU A 45 -31.32 14.38 8.14
CA GLU A 45 -32.71 13.90 8.18
C GLU A 45 -32.87 12.49 8.80
N LYS A 46 -31.77 11.86 9.25
CA LYS A 46 -31.80 10.47 9.75
C LYS A 46 -32.03 10.37 11.26
N GLY A 47 -32.81 9.36 11.65
CA GLY A 47 -32.82 8.85 13.01
C GLY A 47 -31.58 8.01 13.33
N VAL A 48 -31.29 7.82 14.60
CA VAL A 48 -30.14 7.02 15.08
C VAL A 48 -30.14 5.59 14.52
N GLU A 49 -31.32 4.98 14.33
CA GLU A 49 -31.47 3.63 13.78
C GLU A 49 -31.01 3.51 12.32
N ASP A 50 -31.25 4.53 11.49
CA ASP A 50 -30.82 4.53 10.09
C ASP A 50 -29.29 4.60 9.97
N ILE A 51 -28.65 5.38 10.85
CA ILE A 51 -27.19 5.50 10.90
C ILE A 51 -26.56 4.15 11.30
N LEU A 52 -27.15 3.46 12.28
CA LEU A 52 -26.68 2.14 12.72
C LEU A 52 -26.81 1.06 11.63
N ASN A 53 -27.91 1.06 10.88
CA ASN A 53 -28.12 0.10 9.79
C ASN A 53 -27.10 0.28 8.64
N ILE A 54 -26.78 1.52 8.31
CA ILE A 54 -25.76 1.85 7.32
C ILE A 54 -24.38 1.42 7.83
N PHE A 55 -24.08 1.74 9.09
CA PHE A 55 -22.81 1.37 9.71
C PHE A 55 -22.60 -0.15 9.71
N ASN A 56 -23.64 -0.94 10.02
CA ASN A 56 -23.57 -2.40 9.94
C ASN A 56 -23.28 -2.90 8.52
N SER A 57 -23.86 -2.27 7.49
CA SER A 57 -23.57 -2.59 6.09
C SER A 57 -22.14 -2.21 5.68
N VAL A 58 -21.61 -1.10 6.23
CA VAL A 58 -20.22 -0.67 6.04
C VAL A 58 -19.24 -1.70 6.61
N GLN A 59 -19.50 -2.24 7.80
CA GLN A 59 -18.58 -3.18 8.47
C GLN A 59 -18.29 -4.47 7.68
N ASN A 60 -19.17 -4.83 6.73
CA ASN A 60 -18.98 -6.01 5.86
C ASN A 60 -18.16 -5.71 4.59
N GLN A 61 -17.71 -4.47 4.40
CA GLN A 61 -17.01 -4.05 3.19
C GLN A 61 -15.49 -4.30 3.32
N PRO A 62 -14.83 -4.85 2.29
CA PRO A 62 -13.42 -5.25 2.38
C PRO A 62 -12.45 -4.07 2.58
N TRP A 63 -12.86 -2.86 2.22
CA TRP A 63 -12.08 -1.63 2.35
C TRP A 63 -12.17 -0.97 3.73
N VAL A 64 -13.02 -1.47 4.64
CA VAL A 64 -13.11 -0.97 6.02
C VAL A 64 -12.03 -1.56 6.91
N HIS A 65 -11.55 -2.77 6.60
CA HIS A 65 -10.65 -3.46 7.52
C HIS A 65 -9.28 -2.78 7.61
N THR A 66 -8.75 -2.69 8.83
CA THR A 66 -7.41 -2.15 9.10
C THR A 66 -6.34 -3.24 9.15
N THR A 67 -6.75 -4.49 9.37
CA THR A 67 -5.87 -5.65 9.43
C THR A 67 -5.30 -5.99 8.06
N HIS A 68 -4.01 -6.33 8.04
CA HIS A 68 -3.32 -6.81 6.85
C HIS A 68 -2.71 -8.18 7.11
N GLN A 69 -2.84 -9.08 6.14
CA GLN A 69 -2.09 -10.34 6.10
C GLN A 69 -1.01 -10.26 5.01
N PHE A 70 0.17 -10.77 5.35
CA PHE A 70 1.32 -10.73 4.45
C PHE A 70 1.62 -12.10 3.85
N GLY A 71 1.95 -12.10 2.56
CA GLY A 71 2.37 -13.28 1.82
C GLY A 71 3.70 -13.05 1.11
N TYR A 72 4.38 -14.13 0.76
CA TYR A 72 5.65 -14.10 0.06
C TYR A 72 5.71 -15.13 -1.06
N ILE A 73 6.23 -14.69 -2.20
CA ILE A 73 6.55 -15.52 -3.36
C ILE A 73 8.05 -15.43 -3.60
N ALA A 74 8.72 -16.58 -3.59
CA ALA A 74 10.16 -16.67 -3.82
C ALA A 74 10.54 -16.25 -5.26
N PRO A 75 11.79 -15.84 -5.51
CA PRO A 75 12.29 -15.56 -6.84
C PRO A 75 12.06 -16.73 -7.78
N ARG A 76 11.56 -16.42 -8.97
CA ARG A 76 11.26 -17.43 -9.98
C ARG A 76 12.50 -17.71 -10.83
N GLN A 77 12.69 -18.98 -11.21
CA GLN A 77 13.61 -19.30 -12.30
C GLN A 77 13.13 -18.68 -13.61
N PRO A 78 13.99 -17.92 -14.31
CA PRO A 78 13.65 -17.35 -15.62
C PRO A 78 13.06 -18.41 -16.57
N GLY A 79 11.97 -18.07 -17.27
CA GLY A 79 11.30 -18.96 -18.22
C GLY A 79 10.31 -19.99 -17.62
N SER A 80 10.28 -20.21 -16.30
CA SER A 80 9.37 -21.19 -15.69
C SER A 80 7.91 -20.73 -15.65
N THR A 81 6.97 -21.47 -16.23
CA THR A 81 5.52 -21.20 -16.10
C THR A 81 4.86 -21.94 -14.94
N LYS A 82 5.65 -22.67 -14.14
CA LYS A 82 5.11 -23.45 -13.02
C LYS A 82 4.48 -22.53 -11.97
N PRO A 83 3.31 -22.89 -11.42
CA PRO A 83 2.73 -22.16 -10.30
C PRO A 83 3.70 -22.09 -9.11
N GLN A 84 3.74 -20.93 -8.45
CA GLN A 84 4.58 -20.69 -7.28
C GLN A 84 3.74 -20.71 -6.01
N LEU A 85 4.29 -21.33 -4.96
CA LEU A 85 3.69 -21.32 -3.63
C LEU A 85 3.77 -19.93 -3.02
N ILE A 86 2.72 -19.57 -2.29
CA ILE A 86 2.71 -18.40 -1.43
C ILE A 86 2.89 -18.89 0.01
N GLN A 87 3.78 -18.25 0.76
CA GLN A 87 4.05 -18.58 2.16
C GLN A 87 3.87 -17.35 3.01
N HIS A 88 3.60 -17.53 4.30
CA HIS A 88 3.71 -16.43 5.25
C HIS A 88 5.20 -16.01 5.36
N PRO A 89 5.54 -14.72 5.33
CA PRO A 89 6.94 -14.29 5.26
C PRO A 89 7.70 -14.42 6.59
N SER A 90 7.05 -14.84 7.70
CA SER A 90 7.78 -15.30 8.90
C SER A 90 8.30 -16.74 8.78
N ALA A 91 7.77 -17.52 7.82
CA ALA A 91 8.11 -18.92 7.62
C ALA A 91 9.21 -19.13 6.56
N ILE A 92 9.78 -18.05 6.03
CA ILE A 92 10.87 -18.09 5.05
C ILE A 92 12.21 -17.91 5.75
N ILE A 93 13.29 -18.18 5.03
CA ILE A 93 14.66 -17.91 5.50
C ILE A 93 15.04 -16.50 5.06
N ALA A 94 15.54 -15.68 5.98
CA ALA A 94 16.08 -14.36 5.64
C ALA A 94 17.32 -14.49 4.74
N ASP A 95 17.55 -13.51 3.88
CA ASP A 95 18.72 -13.45 3.02
C ASP A 95 19.80 -12.55 3.63
N PRO A 96 20.80 -13.10 4.36
CA PRO A 96 21.82 -12.30 5.01
C PRO A 96 22.71 -11.54 4.04
N THR A 97 22.70 -11.86 2.74
CA THR A 97 23.50 -11.16 1.72
C THR A 97 23.00 -9.75 1.42
N LEU A 98 21.79 -9.42 1.88
CA LEU A 98 21.20 -8.08 1.76
C LEU A 98 21.63 -7.12 2.89
N LYS A 99 22.30 -7.61 3.93
CA LYS A 99 22.81 -6.75 5.03
C LYS A 99 23.82 -5.75 4.50
N ASN A 100 23.67 -4.47 4.89
CA ASN A 100 24.54 -3.38 4.45
C ASN A 100 24.67 -3.26 2.92
N ASN A 101 23.63 -3.69 2.21
CA ASN A 101 23.57 -3.65 0.76
C ASN A 101 22.45 -2.71 0.31
N ARG A 102 22.34 -2.50 -1.00
CA ARG A 102 21.31 -1.68 -1.62
C ARG A 102 20.23 -2.56 -2.23
N LEU A 103 18.98 -2.12 -2.11
CA LEU A 103 17.81 -2.80 -2.64
C LEU A 103 17.15 -2.00 -3.78
N ASN A 104 16.57 -2.73 -4.70
CA ASN A 104 15.55 -2.24 -5.61
C ASN A 104 14.18 -2.67 -5.12
N ILE A 105 13.28 -1.70 -4.99
CA ILE A 105 11.88 -1.88 -4.66
C ILE A 105 11.05 -1.55 -5.88
N ARG A 106 10.18 -2.48 -6.28
CA ARG A 106 9.28 -2.30 -7.43
C ARG A 106 7.84 -2.63 -7.06
N LEU A 107 6.89 -1.89 -7.59
CA LEU A 107 5.47 -2.23 -7.53
C LEU A 107 5.15 -3.18 -8.68
N ASP A 108 4.85 -4.43 -8.35
CA ASP A 108 4.54 -5.47 -9.32
C ASP A 108 3.02 -5.64 -9.51
N ARG A 109 2.20 -5.22 -8.54
CA ARG A 109 0.74 -5.24 -8.66
C ARG A 109 0.04 -4.30 -7.70
N LEU A 110 -1.08 -3.75 -8.15
CA LEU A 110 -2.15 -3.21 -7.32
C LEU A 110 -3.48 -3.82 -7.78
N ARG A 111 -4.17 -4.56 -6.90
CA ARG A 111 -5.51 -5.10 -7.14
C ARG A 111 -6.52 -4.38 -6.26
N ILE A 112 -7.57 -3.88 -6.90
CA ILE A 112 -8.72 -3.31 -6.22
C ILE A 112 -9.89 -4.27 -6.42
N HIS A 113 -10.19 -5.07 -5.40
CA HIS A 113 -11.40 -5.89 -5.41
C HIS A 113 -12.63 -4.99 -5.29
N LYS A 114 -12.65 -4.11 -4.29
CA LYS A 114 -13.72 -3.14 -4.07
C LYS A 114 -13.21 -1.97 -3.24
N TYR A 115 -13.47 -0.74 -3.68
CA TYR A 115 -13.17 0.51 -2.98
C TYR A 115 -14.45 1.35 -2.87
N PRO A 116 -14.55 2.29 -1.92
CA PRO A 116 -15.77 3.08 -1.79
C PRO A 116 -15.98 3.97 -3.02
N GLY A 117 -17.23 4.17 -3.43
CA GLY A 117 -17.61 4.97 -4.61
C GLY A 117 -18.00 4.17 -5.85
N GLY A 118 -17.61 2.89 -5.93
CA GLY A 118 -17.92 2.02 -7.07
C GLY A 118 -17.17 2.35 -8.37
N GLY A 119 -17.04 1.37 -9.27
CA GLY A 119 -16.68 1.61 -10.67
C GLY A 119 -15.17 1.76 -10.93
N ILE A 120 -14.74 2.94 -11.39
CA ILE A 120 -13.33 3.22 -11.71
C ILE A 120 -12.78 4.22 -10.69
N HIS A 121 -11.65 3.86 -10.10
CA HIS A 121 -10.97 4.60 -9.04
C HIS A 121 -9.65 5.16 -9.54
N ASP A 122 -9.32 6.37 -9.11
CA ASP A 122 -7.98 6.93 -9.20
C ASP A 122 -7.32 6.76 -7.83
N VAL A 123 -6.37 5.83 -7.74
CA VAL A 123 -5.78 5.39 -6.47
C VAL A 123 -4.38 5.96 -6.33
N LEU A 124 -4.21 6.91 -5.42
CA LEU A 124 -2.88 7.38 -5.01
C LEU A 124 -2.26 6.33 -4.10
N VAL A 125 -1.18 5.71 -4.57
CA VAL A 125 -0.36 4.79 -3.78
C VAL A 125 0.86 5.54 -3.29
N THR A 126 1.10 5.49 -1.98
CA THR A 126 2.30 6.05 -1.36
C THR A 126 3.10 4.94 -0.70
N PHE A 127 4.39 4.89 -0.98
CA PHE A 127 5.38 4.08 -0.27
C PHE A 127 6.36 5.00 0.43
N ALA A 128 6.67 4.71 1.67
CA ALA A 128 7.72 5.39 2.41
C ALA A 128 8.66 4.37 3.06
N ALA A 129 9.92 4.75 3.19
CA ALA A 129 10.95 3.92 3.80
C ALA A 129 12.01 4.78 4.48
N ARG A 130 12.89 4.14 5.26
CA ARG A 130 14.10 4.76 5.78
C ARG A 130 15.32 4.24 5.02
N ASN A 131 16.01 5.15 4.34
CA ASN A 131 17.28 4.91 3.69
C ASN A 131 18.40 4.99 4.74
N GLN A 132 19.04 3.86 5.03
CA GLN A 132 20.04 3.76 6.11
C GLN A 132 21.45 3.98 5.56
N VAL A 133 21.89 5.24 5.52
CA VAL A 133 23.25 5.61 5.09
C VAL A 133 24.23 5.61 6.26
N ALA A 134 25.54 5.57 5.99
CA ALA A 134 26.58 5.21 6.97
C ALA A 134 26.50 5.91 8.33
N ASN A 135 26.04 7.17 8.39
CA ASN A 135 25.96 7.96 9.63
C ASN A 135 24.58 8.58 9.90
N SER A 136 23.55 8.23 9.12
CA SER A 136 22.20 8.78 9.28
C SER A 136 21.12 7.89 8.67
N GLU A 137 19.89 8.06 9.14
CA GLU A 137 18.70 7.53 8.47
C GLU A 137 17.98 8.68 7.78
N GLU A 138 17.64 8.50 6.50
CA GLU A 138 16.89 9.49 5.73
C GLU A 138 15.53 8.92 5.33
N SER A 139 14.46 9.67 5.59
CA SER A 139 13.13 9.29 5.10
C SER A 139 13.03 9.52 3.60
N VAL A 140 12.54 8.51 2.89
CA VAL A 140 12.24 8.56 1.46
C VAL A 140 10.79 8.21 1.23
N SER A 141 10.15 8.86 0.26
CA SER A 141 8.79 8.53 -0.16
C SER A 141 8.63 8.57 -1.67
N PHE A 142 7.78 7.68 -2.17
CA PHE A 142 7.29 7.60 -3.54
C PHE A 142 5.77 7.69 -3.51
N SER A 143 5.19 8.47 -4.42
CA SER A 143 3.74 8.55 -4.61
C SER A 143 3.39 8.56 -6.08
N GLN A 144 2.40 7.76 -6.48
CA GLN A 144 1.88 7.74 -7.84
C GLN A 144 0.39 7.36 -7.87
N THR A 145 -0.34 7.92 -8.82
CA THR A 145 -1.75 7.65 -9.06
C THR A 145 -1.93 6.53 -10.07
N TYR A 146 -2.80 5.57 -9.75
CA TYR A 146 -3.17 4.48 -10.65
C TYR A 146 -4.67 4.45 -10.88
N ARG A 147 -5.08 4.40 -12.15
CA ARG A 147 -6.49 4.22 -12.51
C ARG A 147 -6.86 2.73 -12.55
N VAL A 148 -7.83 2.32 -11.75
CA VAL A 148 -8.21 0.90 -11.59
C VAL A 148 -9.73 0.75 -11.54
N ARG A 149 -10.26 -0.22 -12.30
CA ARG A 149 -11.67 -0.63 -12.17
C ARG A 149 -11.80 -1.67 -11.06
N GLU A 150 -12.91 -1.63 -10.32
CA GLU A 150 -13.24 -2.64 -9.32
C GLU A 150 -13.22 -4.07 -9.88
N GLY A 151 -12.80 -5.01 -9.03
CA GLY A 151 -12.54 -6.39 -9.39
C GLY A 151 -11.29 -6.62 -10.24
N GLN A 152 -10.58 -5.57 -10.66
CA GLN A 152 -9.42 -5.65 -11.56
C GLN A 152 -8.10 -5.26 -10.87
N SER A 153 -7.01 -5.35 -11.64
CA SER A 153 -5.69 -4.84 -11.24
C SER A 153 -5.35 -3.62 -12.07
N SER A 154 -4.52 -2.72 -11.53
CA SER A 154 -3.94 -1.63 -12.30
C SER A 154 -3.00 -2.18 -13.37
N GLY A 155 -2.74 -1.39 -14.42
CA GLY A 155 -1.76 -1.70 -15.46
C GLY A 155 -0.31 -1.57 -15.01
N VAL A 156 0.01 -1.85 -13.75
CA VAL A 156 1.37 -1.79 -13.20
C VAL A 156 2.02 -3.18 -13.17
N ALA A 157 3.27 -3.26 -13.62
CA ALA A 157 4.07 -4.46 -13.53
C ALA A 157 5.56 -4.11 -13.51
N GLY A 158 6.21 -4.22 -12.35
CA GLY A 158 7.64 -3.95 -12.22
C GLY A 158 8.02 -2.48 -12.18
N TYR A 159 7.10 -1.60 -11.80
CA TYR A 159 7.36 -0.16 -11.77
C TYR A 159 8.35 0.20 -10.65
N PRO A 160 9.42 0.95 -10.92
CA PRO A 160 10.39 1.32 -9.90
C PRO A 160 9.78 2.22 -8.83
N VAL A 161 9.88 1.82 -7.57
CA VAL A 161 9.46 2.62 -6.39
C VAL A 161 10.71 3.25 -5.77
N PHE A 162 11.70 2.43 -5.42
CA PHE A 162 13.01 2.89 -4.96
C PHE A 162 14.11 2.09 -5.67
N ILE A 163 15.15 2.78 -6.12
CA ILE A 163 16.33 2.15 -6.76
C ILE A 163 17.54 2.48 -5.90
N GLY A 164 18.27 1.44 -5.47
CA GLY A 164 19.48 1.60 -4.67
C GLY A 164 19.25 2.00 -3.20
N LEU A 165 18.11 1.61 -2.60
CA LEU A 165 17.76 1.92 -1.21
C LEU A 165 18.68 1.20 -0.22
N ASN A 166 19.35 1.92 0.68
CA ASN A 166 20.30 1.33 1.63
C ASN A 166 19.57 0.62 2.79
N VAL A 167 20.00 -0.60 3.08
CA VAL A 167 19.52 -1.44 4.18
C VAL A 167 20.65 -1.67 5.17
N GLY A 168 20.41 -1.49 6.46
CA GLY A 168 21.41 -1.76 7.49
C GLY A 168 21.35 -3.18 8.03
N LEU A 169 22.01 -3.38 9.17
CA LEU A 169 22.20 -4.70 9.78
C LEU A 169 20.92 -5.35 10.31
N GLN A 170 19.94 -4.53 10.69
CA GLN A 170 18.67 -4.97 11.30
C GLN A 170 17.55 -5.16 10.27
N GLY A 171 17.78 -4.80 9.01
CA GLY A 171 16.78 -4.85 7.95
C GLY A 171 16.21 -3.47 7.62
N ILE A 172 14.96 -3.43 7.15
CA ILE A 172 14.31 -2.22 6.64
C ILE A 172 12.82 -2.19 6.99
N ALA A 173 12.27 -0.98 7.15
CA ALA A 173 10.86 -0.77 7.36
C ALA A 173 10.23 -0.01 6.19
N PHE A 174 9.02 -0.41 5.83
CA PHE A 174 8.15 0.25 4.86
C PHE A 174 6.86 0.71 5.51
N GLU A 175 6.40 1.87 5.10
CA GLU A 175 5.03 2.33 5.29
C GLU A 175 4.38 2.42 3.92
N CYS A 176 3.15 1.94 3.80
CA CYS A 176 2.40 2.10 2.57
C CYS A 176 0.97 2.53 2.87
N SER A 177 0.45 3.41 2.03
CA SER A 177 -0.96 3.76 2.03
C SER A 177 -1.54 3.83 0.63
N THR A 178 -2.86 3.60 0.54
CA THR A 178 -3.63 3.88 -0.66
C THR A 178 -4.75 4.86 -0.35
N VAL A 179 -4.97 5.83 -1.22
CA VAL A 179 -6.07 6.80 -1.12
C VAL A 179 -6.87 6.76 -2.41
N ASN A 180 -8.17 6.52 -2.30
CA ASN A 180 -9.10 6.71 -3.41
C ASN A 180 -9.36 8.21 -3.60
N VAL A 181 -8.93 8.75 -4.73
CA VAL A 181 -9.00 10.17 -5.06
C VAL A 181 -10.13 10.40 -6.05
N LYS A 182 -11.21 11.04 -5.61
CA LYS A 182 -12.37 11.30 -6.46
C LYS A 182 -12.40 12.71 -7.04
N ASN A 183 -11.84 13.67 -6.30
CA ASN A 183 -11.90 15.10 -6.63
C ASN A 183 -11.05 15.45 -7.87
N GLU A 184 -11.65 16.13 -8.85
CA GLU A 184 -10.99 16.51 -10.11
C GLU A 184 -9.85 17.53 -9.93
N ALA A 185 -10.01 18.48 -9.02
CA ALA A 185 -8.95 19.43 -8.67
C ALA A 185 -7.77 18.73 -7.98
N ASP A 186 -8.03 17.72 -7.16
CA ASP A 186 -6.98 16.91 -6.54
C ASP A 186 -6.23 16.06 -7.55
N ARG A 187 -6.94 15.51 -8.55
CA ARG A 187 -6.28 14.85 -9.69
C ARG A 187 -5.38 15.80 -10.46
N ALA A 188 -5.77 17.06 -10.63
CA ALA A 188 -4.94 18.07 -11.29
C ALA A 188 -3.67 18.40 -10.49
N VAL A 189 -3.78 18.50 -9.16
CA VAL A 189 -2.62 18.69 -8.28
C VAL A 189 -1.67 17.49 -8.32
N LEU A 190 -2.22 16.27 -8.31
CA LEU A 190 -1.43 15.04 -8.48
C LEU A 190 -0.74 14.98 -9.85
N SER A 191 -1.46 15.35 -10.91
CA SER A 191 -0.93 15.39 -12.27
C SER A 191 0.21 16.42 -12.42
N ALA A 192 0.14 17.53 -11.68
CA ALA A 192 1.22 18.51 -11.63
C ALA A 192 2.47 17.99 -10.92
N LEU A 193 2.33 17.22 -9.84
CA LEU A 193 3.46 16.53 -9.20
C LEU A 193 4.06 15.43 -10.08
N GLU A 194 3.24 14.73 -10.85
CA GLU A 194 3.70 13.69 -11.76
C GLU A 194 4.29 14.25 -13.06
N SER A 195 4.33 15.59 -13.21
CA SER A 195 4.79 16.22 -14.44
C SER A 195 6.31 16.08 -14.65
N SER A 196 6.71 15.92 -15.93
CA SER A 196 8.12 15.80 -16.30
C SER A 196 9.01 16.93 -15.78
N PRO A 197 8.59 18.21 -15.73
CA PRO A 197 9.41 19.27 -15.12
C PRO A 197 9.69 19.06 -13.63
N PHE A 198 8.73 18.53 -12.87
CA PHE A 198 8.92 18.23 -11.45
C PHE A 198 9.84 17.02 -11.25
N GLN A 199 9.66 15.97 -12.06
CA GLN A 199 10.52 14.78 -12.07
C GLN A 199 11.96 15.11 -12.52
N THR A 200 12.14 15.94 -13.55
CA THR A 200 13.47 16.41 -14.00
C THR A 200 14.12 17.34 -12.98
N GLY A 201 13.35 18.16 -12.27
CA GLY A 201 13.86 18.96 -11.14
C GLY A 201 14.40 18.08 -9.99
N LEU A 202 13.75 16.94 -9.74
CA LEU A 202 14.18 15.94 -8.76
C LEU A 202 15.47 15.21 -9.20
N GLU A 203 15.59 14.85 -10.48
CA GLU A 203 16.81 14.25 -11.05
C GLU A 203 18.02 15.19 -10.97
N LEU A 204 17.86 16.49 -11.21
CA LEU A 204 18.96 17.46 -11.20
C LEU A 204 19.56 17.70 -9.81
N LEU A 205 18.75 17.61 -8.75
CA LEU A 205 19.19 17.82 -7.36
C LEU A 205 19.82 16.57 -6.74
N THR A 206 19.32 15.38 -7.08
CA THR A 206 19.87 14.10 -6.58
C THR A 206 21.28 13.80 -7.12
N ILE A 207 21.63 14.35 -8.29
CA ILE A 207 22.99 14.33 -8.84
C ILE A 207 23.94 15.26 -8.06
N ALA A 208 23.41 16.31 -7.42
CA ALA A 208 24.20 17.40 -6.84
C ALA A 208 24.48 17.25 -5.33
N GLN A 209 23.61 16.61 -4.53
CA GLN A 209 23.82 16.30 -3.11
C GLN A 209 22.70 15.38 -2.55
N PRO A 210 22.96 14.52 -1.54
CA PRO A 210 21.94 13.68 -0.90
C PRO A 210 21.06 14.51 0.04
N ALA A 211 20.19 15.35 -0.53
CA ALA A 211 19.22 16.16 0.21
C ALA A 211 17.80 15.85 -0.29
N ILE A 212 17.38 14.59 -0.15
CA ILE A 212 16.03 14.11 -0.53
C ILE A 212 14.97 14.41 0.54
N ALA A 213 15.38 14.73 1.77
CA ALA A 213 14.47 14.96 2.89
C ALA A 213 13.43 16.07 2.66
N PRO A 214 13.76 17.25 2.09
CA PRO A 214 12.75 18.27 1.79
C PRO A 214 11.67 17.80 0.81
N PHE A 215 12.03 16.93 -0.13
CA PHE A 215 11.09 16.40 -1.11
C PHE A 215 10.16 15.35 -0.49
N THR A 216 10.72 14.45 0.33
CA THR A 216 9.92 13.50 1.12
C THR A 216 8.88 14.24 1.97
N THR A 217 9.28 15.32 2.65
CA THR A 217 8.36 16.16 3.43
C THR A 217 7.26 16.79 2.57
N LEU A 218 7.59 17.28 1.37
CA LEU A 218 6.59 17.84 0.44
C LEU A 218 5.62 16.77 -0.08
N THR A 219 6.12 15.61 -0.51
CA THR A 219 5.30 14.49 -0.99
C THR A 219 4.36 14.01 0.10
N LEU A 220 4.88 13.76 1.32
CA LEU A 220 4.07 13.34 2.45
C LEU A 220 3.07 14.42 2.87
N GLY A 221 3.48 15.69 2.86
CA GLY A 221 2.61 16.82 3.14
C GLY A 221 1.41 16.88 2.19
N LEU A 222 1.64 16.68 0.88
CA LEU A 222 0.54 16.64 -0.08
C LEU A 222 -0.36 15.42 0.15
N VAL A 223 0.21 14.24 0.36
CA VAL A 223 -0.59 13.02 0.64
C VAL A 223 -1.49 13.24 1.84
N LYS A 224 -0.98 13.87 2.92
CA LYS A 224 -1.78 14.21 4.11
C LYS A 224 -2.91 15.19 3.78
N VAL A 225 -2.63 16.26 3.03
CA VAL A 225 -3.66 17.23 2.61
C VAL A 225 -4.74 16.56 1.76
N LEU A 226 -4.35 15.70 0.82
CA LEU A 226 -5.28 14.97 -0.04
C LEU A 226 -6.13 13.99 0.76
N ALA A 227 -5.53 13.21 1.66
CA ALA A 227 -6.23 12.25 2.52
C ALA A 227 -7.25 12.91 3.47
N GLN A 228 -7.02 14.16 3.87
CA GLN A 228 -7.92 14.92 4.75
C GLN A 228 -9.12 15.53 4.01
N ARG A 229 -9.09 15.63 2.67
CA ARG A 229 -10.23 16.15 1.91
C ARG A 229 -11.41 15.18 1.98
N HIS A 230 -12.62 15.74 1.99
CA HIS A 230 -13.84 14.98 2.26
C HIS A 230 -14.21 14.04 1.12
N GLU A 231 -13.76 14.35 -0.09
CA GLU A 231 -13.98 13.59 -1.32
C GLU A 231 -12.90 12.52 -1.58
N ASN A 232 -11.89 12.43 -0.71
CA ASN A 232 -10.85 11.41 -0.81
C ASN A 232 -10.94 10.47 0.40
N VAL A 233 -10.65 9.20 0.14
CA VAL A 233 -10.78 8.15 1.13
C VAL A 233 -9.50 7.34 1.22
N PRO A 234 -8.76 7.42 2.32
CA PRO A 234 -7.69 6.47 2.60
C PRO A 234 -8.28 5.08 2.86
N VAL A 235 -7.81 4.09 2.12
CA VAL A 235 -8.35 2.71 2.15
C VAL A 235 -7.40 1.74 2.81
N GLN A 236 -6.14 1.69 2.36
CA GLN A 236 -5.12 0.82 2.97
C GLN A 236 -4.08 1.68 3.66
N LYS A 237 -3.61 1.19 4.82
CA LYS A 237 -2.43 1.70 5.50
C LYS A 237 -1.80 0.53 6.25
N PHE A 238 -0.53 0.26 6.01
CA PHE A 238 0.20 -0.76 6.75
C PHE A 238 1.65 -0.37 6.98
N TYR A 239 2.20 -0.96 8.04
CA TYR A 239 3.59 -0.87 8.46
C TYR A 239 4.20 -2.25 8.34
N LEU A 240 5.36 -2.35 7.70
CA LEU A 240 6.02 -3.62 7.45
C LEU A 240 7.51 -3.48 7.72
N GLY A 241 7.95 -4.03 8.86
CA GLY A 241 9.37 -4.27 9.14
C GLY A 241 9.80 -5.60 8.55
N LEU A 242 10.92 -5.61 7.83
CA LEU A 242 11.56 -6.80 7.29
C LEU A 242 12.96 -6.92 7.93
N ASP A 243 13.21 -8.00 8.66
CA ASP A 243 14.44 -8.22 9.43
C ASP A 243 15.21 -9.47 8.99
N PHE A 244 16.39 -9.67 9.59
CA PHE A 244 17.24 -10.84 9.38
C PHE A 244 17.28 -11.76 10.62
N GLU A 245 16.42 -11.53 11.60
CA GLU A 245 16.40 -12.31 12.84
C GLU A 245 15.62 -13.62 12.64
N ASP A 246 15.58 -14.49 13.66
CA ASP A 246 14.78 -15.72 13.66
C ASP A 246 13.58 -15.66 14.63
N ALA A 247 13.17 -14.44 15.02
CA ALA A 247 12.05 -14.21 15.93
C ALA A 247 10.71 -14.74 15.38
N ALA A 248 9.95 -15.52 16.15
CA ALA A 248 8.78 -16.26 15.67
C ALA A 248 7.71 -15.44 14.91
N MET A 249 7.52 -14.18 15.30
CA MET A 249 6.54 -13.26 14.71
C MET A 249 7.14 -12.27 13.71
N GLY A 250 8.47 -12.22 13.58
CA GLY A 250 9.17 -11.32 12.69
C GLY A 250 8.96 -11.69 11.22
N ILE A 251 8.97 -10.69 10.34
CA ILE A 251 8.87 -10.90 8.91
C ILE A 251 10.28 -10.83 8.32
N ARG A 252 10.67 -11.86 7.55
CA ARG A 252 12.04 -11.94 7.04
C ARG A 252 12.23 -11.12 5.78
N LEU A 253 13.40 -10.50 5.68
CA LEU A 253 13.90 -9.85 4.48
C LEU A 253 14.62 -10.86 3.57
N ALA A 254 14.13 -11.03 2.35
CA ALA A 254 14.73 -11.83 1.29
C ALA A 254 14.38 -11.25 -0.09
N GLU A 255 15.18 -11.55 -1.12
CA GLU A 255 14.79 -11.24 -2.49
C GLU A 255 13.52 -12.00 -2.86
N GLY A 256 12.54 -11.34 -3.49
CA GLY A 256 11.26 -11.95 -3.83
C GLY A 256 10.12 -10.95 -3.87
N ASN A 257 8.89 -11.45 -3.91
CA ASN A 257 7.67 -10.66 -3.95
C ASN A 257 6.92 -10.76 -2.63
N TYR A 258 6.64 -9.61 -2.03
CA TYR A 258 5.83 -9.47 -0.83
C TYR A 258 4.43 -8.99 -1.20
N ILE A 259 3.43 -9.61 -0.58
CA ILE A 259 2.02 -9.35 -0.80
C ILE A 259 1.47 -8.75 0.49
N ALA A 260 0.77 -7.63 0.40
CA ALA A 260 0.02 -7.06 1.51
C ALA A 260 -1.47 -7.08 1.15
N VAL A 261 -2.27 -7.84 1.90
CA VAL A 261 -3.71 -8.01 1.66
C VAL A 261 -4.49 -7.40 2.80
N GLN A 262 -5.44 -6.50 2.49
CA GLN A 262 -6.37 -5.95 3.46
C GLN A 262 -7.48 -6.97 3.73
N VAL A 263 -7.64 -7.40 4.99
CA VAL A 263 -8.51 -8.52 5.38
C VAL A 263 -9.23 -8.24 6.71
N PRO A 264 -10.36 -8.90 7.00
CA PRO A 264 -11.07 -8.75 8.28
C PRO A 264 -10.25 -9.19 9.50
N SER A 265 -9.47 -10.28 9.37
CA SER A 265 -8.66 -10.82 10.46
C SER A 265 -7.33 -11.42 9.98
N ASP A 266 -6.39 -11.56 10.90
CA ASP A 266 -5.06 -12.16 10.70
C ASP A 266 -5.09 -13.68 10.43
N THR A 267 -6.27 -14.29 10.42
CA THR A 267 -6.50 -15.71 10.07
C THR A 267 -7.33 -15.90 8.79
N THR A 268 -7.67 -14.83 8.08
CA THR A 268 -8.58 -14.88 6.92
C THR A 268 -8.04 -15.74 5.79
N ILE A 269 -6.76 -15.57 5.45
CA ILE A 269 -6.07 -16.26 4.36
C ILE A 269 -5.21 -17.38 4.90
N ASP A 270 -5.49 -18.61 4.47
CA ASP A 270 -4.57 -19.74 4.55
C ASP A 270 -3.74 -19.81 3.28
N TRP A 271 -2.51 -19.27 3.31
CA TRP A 271 -1.62 -19.22 2.15
C TRP A 271 -1.36 -20.58 1.50
N LYS A 272 -1.51 -21.69 2.22
CA LYS A 272 -1.37 -23.03 1.63
C LYS A 272 -2.45 -23.35 0.61
N LYS A 273 -3.57 -22.64 0.61
CA LYS A 273 -4.66 -22.79 -0.36
C LYS A 273 -4.52 -21.90 -1.59
N TRP A 274 -3.54 -20.99 -1.60
CA TRP A 274 -3.33 -20.02 -2.68
C TRP A 274 -2.01 -20.27 -3.40
N ILE A 275 -1.99 -19.93 -4.70
CA ILE A 275 -0.80 -19.99 -5.56
C ILE A 275 -0.74 -18.77 -6.44
N TYR A 276 0.47 -18.37 -6.80
CA TYR A 276 0.68 -17.47 -7.92
C TYR A 276 0.81 -18.29 -9.20
N LYS A 277 0.01 -17.97 -10.22
CA LYS A 277 0.09 -18.54 -11.56
C LYS A 277 0.81 -17.55 -12.49
N PRO A 278 2.08 -17.81 -12.88
CA PRO A 278 2.86 -16.85 -13.67
C PRO A 278 2.34 -16.63 -15.09
N ASP A 279 1.71 -17.64 -15.68
CA ASP A 279 1.10 -17.62 -17.01
C ASP A 279 -0.13 -16.69 -17.07
N LEU A 280 -0.92 -16.66 -15.99
CA LEU A 280 -2.02 -15.70 -15.83
C LEU A 280 -1.56 -14.39 -15.20
N GLY A 281 -0.35 -14.40 -14.63
CA GLY A 281 0.14 -13.42 -13.69
C GLY A 281 -0.93 -13.11 -12.65
N THR A 282 -1.40 -14.05 -11.82
CA THR A 282 -2.40 -13.72 -10.79
C THR A 282 -2.37 -14.70 -9.63
N ILE A 283 -2.90 -14.27 -8.48
CA ILE A 283 -3.06 -15.11 -7.30
C ILE A 283 -4.43 -15.78 -7.39
N VAL A 284 -4.44 -17.11 -7.31
CA VAL A 284 -5.67 -17.92 -7.39
C VAL A 284 -5.69 -18.99 -6.32
N HIS A 285 -6.90 -19.40 -5.96
CA HIS A 285 -7.12 -20.54 -5.09
C HIS A 285 -6.79 -21.85 -5.82
N LYS A 286 -6.19 -22.81 -5.11
CA LYS A 286 -5.66 -24.06 -5.70
C LYS A 286 -6.75 -24.99 -6.24
N ALA A 287 -7.92 -25.01 -5.60
CA ALA A 287 -8.94 -26.02 -5.90
C ALA A 287 -9.75 -25.71 -7.17
N ASP A 288 -10.06 -24.44 -7.38
CA ASP A 288 -11.05 -23.94 -8.33
C ASP A 288 -10.50 -22.80 -9.21
N SER A 289 -9.27 -22.34 -8.96
CA SER A 289 -8.64 -21.22 -9.66
C SER A 289 -9.39 -19.88 -9.53
N SER A 290 -10.26 -19.73 -8.53
CA SER A 290 -10.90 -18.44 -8.25
C SER A 290 -9.87 -17.40 -7.81
N PRO A 291 -10.02 -16.12 -8.19
CA PRO A 291 -9.08 -15.07 -7.83
C PRO A 291 -9.21 -14.69 -6.35
N LEU A 292 -8.16 -14.09 -5.78
CA LEU A 292 -8.23 -13.55 -4.42
C LEU A 292 -9.17 -12.33 -4.37
N GLU A 293 -10.25 -12.43 -3.59
CA GLU A 293 -11.33 -11.43 -3.49
C GLU A 293 -11.05 -10.36 -2.42
N TYR A 294 -9.83 -9.83 -2.41
CA TYR A 294 -9.42 -8.76 -1.50
C TYR A 294 -8.63 -7.70 -2.22
N ASN A 295 -8.59 -6.51 -1.63
CA ASN A 295 -7.68 -5.46 -2.04
C ASN A 295 -6.27 -5.86 -1.61
N TYR A 296 -5.33 -5.83 -2.55
CA TYR A 296 -3.94 -6.14 -2.23
C TYR A 296 -2.97 -5.43 -3.15
N LEU A 297 -1.74 -5.28 -2.69
CA LEU A 297 -0.62 -4.90 -3.53
C LEU A 297 0.50 -5.94 -3.44
N VAL A 298 1.34 -5.96 -4.46
CA VAL A 298 2.54 -6.79 -4.51
C VAL A 298 3.71 -5.90 -4.83
N PHE A 299 4.70 -5.87 -3.95
CA PHE A 299 5.97 -5.22 -4.21
C PHE A 299 7.09 -6.26 -4.23
N ARG A 300 8.14 -5.97 -4.99
CA ARG A 300 9.30 -6.84 -5.14
C ARG A 300 10.50 -6.20 -4.48
N VAL A 301 11.24 -7.02 -3.75
CA VAL A 301 12.56 -6.75 -3.23
C VAL A 301 13.56 -7.50 -4.10
N SER A 302 14.60 -6.82 -4.56
CA SER A 302 15.75 -7.45 -5.22
C SER A 302 17.03 -6.70 -4.88
N CYS A 303 18.16 -7.39 -4.90
CA CYS A 303 19.46 -6.77 -4.69
C CYS A 303 19.78 -5.77 -5.82
N TYR A 304 20.32 -4.61 -5.47
CA TYR A 304 20.85 -3.65 -6.44
C TYR A 304 22.25 -4.10 -6.89
N ARG A 305 22.41 -4.29 -8.20
CA ARG A 305 23.69 -4.64 -8.83
C ARG A 305 24.09 -3.50 -9.75
N GLU A 306 25.33 -3.03 -9.61
CA GLU A 306 25.96 -2.04 -10.51
C GLU A 306 26.27 -2.65 -11.88
#